data_AF-A0A817ISZ6-F1
#
_entry.id   AF-A0A817ISZ6-F1
#
_cell.length_a   1.000
_cell.length_b   1.000
_cell.length_c   1.000
_cell.angle_alpha   90.00
_cell.angle_beta   90.00
_cell.angle_gamma   90.00
#
_symmetry.space_group_name_H-M   'P 1'
#
loop_
_entity.id
_entity.type
_entity.pdbx_description
1 polymer ?
#
loop_
_entity_poly.entity_id
_entity_poly.type
_entity_poly.pdbx_seq_one_letter_code
_entity_poly.pdbx_strand_id
1 'polypeptide(L)'
;NGKFSLKNIFFDAHPGDLICIIGPVGCGKSSLLQTLTGEITYFDGKVRLYGSFCYVPQESWIFSLSVKNNILFGKEYNDRLFQRVVHATALDTDFVQLSHGANTLVGDQGVMLSGGQKARVNMARALYRDADIYLLDDPLSAVDAKVSKHLFEKSIKKYLHDKICILVTHQIQFLQDSKKIIVLDNGEMIQIGTYEELLVFSSTFAQLLEDINQHQQEQQSISLSDQQSIVDSINSEKNKADEEDINKLPKNLETKQEGTVNLNVYVSYLQAGVGVILGLLLIIITFGSQQVISIYSNWWLAAWSNDESRRSQNSTNCMSI
;
A
#
# COMPACT_ATOMS: atom_id res chain seq x y z
N ASN A 1 14.23 20.95 10.93
CA ASN A 1 14.49 19.55 11.34
C ASN A 1 13.58 19.18 12.51
N GLY A 2 12.28 19.01 12.23
CA GLY A 2 11.27 18.69 13.24
C GLY A 2 11.43 17.25 13.68
N LYS A 3 11.80 17.03 14.94
CA LYS A 3 11.90 15.70 15.53
C LYS A 3 10.47 15.22 15.78
N PHE A 4 9.94 14.37 14.90
CA PHE A 4 8.67 13.67 15.14
C PHE A 4 8.80 12.95 16.48
N SER A 5 8.10 13.44 17.50
CA SER A 5 8.20 12.94 18.86
C SER A 5 6.79 12.82 19.42
N LEU A 6 6.49 11.64 19.95
CA LEU A 6 5.26 11.42 20.69
C LEU A 6 5.38 12.09 22.06
N LYS A 7 4.34 12.77 22.50
CA LYS A 7 4.31 13.55 23.75
C LYS A 7 2.98 13.33 24.47
N ASN A 8 3.05 13.21 25.80
CA ASN A 8 1.87 13.26 26.67
C ASN A 8 0.74 12.29 26.28
N ILE A 9 1.07 11.03 25.99
CA ILE A 9 0.07 10.02 25.63
C ILE A 9 -0.22 9.18 26.88
N PHE A 10 -1.47 9.23 27.36
CA PHE A 10 -1.89 8.52 28.57
C PHE A 10 -3.20 7.78 28.33
N PHE A 11 -3.17 6.44 28.37
CA PHE A 11 -4.38 5.63 28.33
C PHE A 11 -4.15 4.24 28.93
N ASP A 12 -5.25 3.61 29.31
CA ASP A 12 -5.37 2.24 29.78
C ASP A 12 -6.25 1.42 28.81
N ALA A 13 -5.93 0.13 28.66
CA ALA A 13 -6.68 -0.81 27.84
C ALA A 13 -6.87 -2.13 28.60
N HIS A 14 -8.09 -2.65 28.60
CA HIS A 14 -8.48 -3.88 29.29
C HIS A 14 -9.01 -4.92 28.29
N PRO A 15 -8.98 -6.22 28.62
CA PRO A 15 -9.59 -7.25 27.78
C PRO A 15 -11.04 -6.92 27.44
N GLY A 16 -11.39 -7.00 26.15
CA GLY A 16 -12.67 -6.58 25.59
C GLY A 16 -12.72 -5.12 25.11
N ASP A 17 -11.65 -4.36 25.31
CA ASP A 17 -11.58 -2.97 24.85
C ASP A 17 -11.16 -2.89 23.39
N LEU A 18 -12.07 -2.38 22.55
CA LEU A 18 -11.73 -1.84 21.23
C LEU A 18 -11.43 -0.35 21.36
N ILE A 19 -10.15 0.02 21.23
CA ILE A 19 -9.68 1.41 21.26
C ILE A 19 -9.32 1.82 19.84
N CYS A 20 -9.93 2.88 19.33
CA CYS A 20 -9.60 3.43 18.03
C CYS A 20 -8.64 4.61 18.16
N ILE A 21 -7.62 4.68 17.31
CA ILE A 21 -6.68 5.80 17.24
C ILE A 21 -6.84 6.47 15.89
N ILE A 22 -7.14 7.76 15.89
CA ILE A 22 -7.34 8.57 14.69
C ILE A 22 -6.49 9.84 14.73
N GLY A 23 -6.34 10.47 13.57
CA GLY A 23 -5.61 11.73 13.43
C GLY A 23 -5.05 11.92 12.02
N PRO A 24 -4.53 13.12 11.71
CA PRO A 24 -3.96 13.44 10.40
C PRO A 24 -2.83 12.49 9.98
N VAL A 25 -2.55 12.41 8.69
CA VAL A 25 -1.40 11.65 8.18
C VAL A 25 -0.11 12.26 8.74
N GLY A 26 0.81 11.41 9.23
CA GLY A 26 2.07 11.87 9.82
C GLY A 26 2.00 12.35 11.28
N CYS A 27 0.84 12.27 11.96
CA CYS A 27 0.74 12.67 13.37
C CYS A 27 1.34 11.68 14.37
N GLY A 28 1.85 10.52 13.93
CA GLY A 28 2.54 9.54 14.78
C GLY A 28 1.71 8.33 15.23
N LYS A 29 0.57 8.03 14.59
CA LYS A 29 -0.28 6.85 14.91
C LYS A 29 0.49 5.53 14.86
N SER A 30 1.15 5.24 13.73
CA SER A 30 1.97 4.04 13.56
C SER A 30 3.18 4.03 14.51
N SER A 31 3.80 5.21 14.73
CA SER A 31 4.88 5.35 15.70
C SER A 31 4.43 5.04 17.14
N LEU A 32 3.19 5.34 17.50
CA LEU A 32 2.62 4.98 18.80
C LEU A 32 2.50 3.45 18.93
N LEU A 33 2.00 2.76 17.91
CA LEU A 33 1.96 1.30 17.91
C LEU A 33 3.38 0.70 18.00
N GLN A 34 4.34 1.23 17.25
CA GLN A 34 5.74 0.79 17.31
C GLN A 34 6.41 1.09 18.66
N THR A 35 5.97 2.14 19.36
CA THR A 35 6.42 2.42 20.74
C THR A 35 5.83 1.38 21.70
N LEU A 36 4.59 0.92 21.48
CA LEU A 36 4.00 -0.16 22.25
C LEU A 36 4.76 -1.48 22.00
N THR A 37 5.07 -1.83 20.75
CA THR A 37 5.82 -3.07 20.44
C THR A 37 7.27 -3.06 20.97
N GLY A 38 7.80 -1.88 21.34
CA GLY A 38 9.17 -1.70 21.80
C GLY A 38 10.18 -1.51 20.66
N GLU A 39 9.73 -1.35 19.41
CA GLU A 39 10.59 -1.05 18.26
C GLU A 39 11.14 0.39 18.33
N ILE A 40 10.33 1.34 18.82
CA ILE A 40 10.74 2.72 19.06
C ILE A 40 11.01 2.92 20.55
N THR A 41 12.20 3.40 20.89
CA THR A 41 12.56 3.79 22.26
C THR A 41 11.86 5.09 22.66
N TYR A 42 11.22 5.11 23.83
CA TYR A 42 10.70 6.32 24.45
C TYR A 42 11.71 6.92 25.44
N PHE A 43 11.65 8.24 25.65
CA PHE A 43 12.56 8.96 26.55
C PHE A 43 12.01 9.13 27.96
N ASP A 44 10.69 9.31 28.09
CA ASP A 44 10.00 9.56 29.36
C ASP A 44 8.66 8.82 29.39
N GLY A 45 8.16 8.51 30.60
CA GLY A 45 6.95 7.75 30.85
C GLY A 45 7.17 6.25 31.07
N LYS A 46 6.08 5.48 31.01
CA LYS A 46 6.10 4.02 31.22
C LYS A 46 5.07 3.31 30.36
N VAL A 47 5.53 2.38 29.53
CA VAL A 47 4.69 1.45 28.79
C VAL A 47 4.67 0.11 29.51
N ARG A 48 3.48 -0.47 29.72
CA ARG A 48 3.33 -1.81 30.30
C ARG A 48 2.36 -2.62 29.44
N LEU A 49 2.85 -3.70 28.86
CA LEU A 49 2.04 -4.68 28.14
C LEU A 49 2.10 -5.99 28.92
N TYR A 50 0.94 -6.49 29.31
CA TYR A 50 0.82 -7.75 30.04
C TYR A 50 0.20 -8.79 29.12
N GLY A 51 0.97 -9.83 28.79
CA GLY A 51 0.54 -10.89 27.90
C GLY A 51 1.26 -10.88 26.54
N SER A 52 0.78 -11.73 25.65
CA SER A 52 1.26 -11.84 24.28
C SER A 52 0.58 -10.80 23.39
N PHE A 53 1.30 -10.29 22.39
CA PHE A 53 0.74 -9.33 21.44
C PHE A 53 0.99 -9.73 19.98
N CYS A 54 0.13 -9.23 19.10
CA CYS A 54 0.26 -9.28 17.65
C CYS A 54 0.24 -7.87 17.09
N TYR A 55 1.12 -7.60 16.13
CA TYR A 55 1.12 -6.36 15.35
C TYR A 55 0.77 -6.66 13.90
N VAL A 56 -0.25 -5.98 13.38
CA VAL A 56 -0.64 -6.00 11.97
C VAL A 56 -0.21 -4.66 11.37
N PRO A 57 0.91 -4.62 10.61
CA PRO A 57 1.39 -3.39 10.00
C PRO A 57 0.49 -2.90 8.87
N GLN A 58 0.58 -1.60 8.59
CA GLN A 58 -0.12 -0.93 7.48
C GLN A 58 0.27 -1.55 6.13
N GLU A 59 1.56 -1.82 5.93
CA GLU A 59 2.05 -2.57 4.78
C GLU A 59 2.08 -4.07 5.07
N SER A 60 1.21 -4.81 4.39
CA SER A 60 1.12 -6.26 4.57
C SER A 60 2.27 -7.00 3.89
N TRP A 61 3.06 -7.70 4.69
CA TRP A 61 4.15 -8.54 4.20
C TRP A 61 3.73 -10.02 4.10
N ILE A 62 4.19 -10.67 3.04
CA ILE A 62 3.89 -12.07 2.72
C ILE A 62 5.21 -12.77 2.38
N PHE A 63 5.47 -13.91 3.03
CA PHE A 63 6.62 -14.75 2.71
C PHE A 63 6.37 -15.58 1.46
N SER A 64 7.44 -15.97 0.78
CA SER A 64 7.48 -16.86 -0.39
C SER A 64 7.12 -18.32 -0.03
N LEU A 65 5.96 -18.50 0.61
CA LEU A 65 5.39 -19.77 1.04
C LEU A 65 3.97 -19.90 0.48
N SER A 66 3.27 -20.98 0.79
CA SER A 66 1.84 -21.07 0.50
C SER A 66 1.03 -20.07 1.33
N VAL A 67 -0.18 -19.73 0.88
CA VAL A 67 -1.10 -18.88 1.65
C VAL A 67 -1.37 -19.49 3.04
N LYS A 68 -1.60 -20.81 3.10
CA LYS A 68 -1.75 -21.57 4.34
C LYS A 68 -0.57 -21.36 5.28
N ASN A 69 0.66 -21.53 4.79
CA ASN A 69 1.84 -21.40 5.63
C ASN A 69 2.11 -19.95 6.06
N ASN A 70 1.71 -18.98 5.25
CA ASN A 70 1.70 -17.57 5.65
C ASN A 70 0.74 -17.29 6.81
N ILE A 71 -0.43 -17.95 6.85
CA ILE A 71 -1.40 -17.83 7.95
C ILE A 71 -0.89 -18.56 9.20
N LEU A 72 -0.41 -19.80 9.06
CA LEU A 72 0.06 -20.61 10.19
C LEU A 72 1.30 -20.02 10.85
N PHE A 73 2.22 -19.47 10.05
CA PHE A 73 3.40 -18.76 10.50
C PHE A 73 4.18 -19.48 11.62
N GLY A 74 4.47 -20.76 11.39
CA GLY A 74 5.21 -21.63 12.32
C GLY A 74 4.37 -22.27 13.43
N LYS A 75 3.06 -21.99 13.51
CA LYS A 75 2.13 -22.72 14.39
C LYS A 75 1.69 -24.04 13.76
N GLU A 76 1.32 -24.99 14.61
CA GLU A 76 0.74 -26.26 14.19
C GLU A 76 -0.61 -26.05 13.49
N TYR A 77 -0.89 -26.88 12.48
CA TYR A 77 -2.15 -26.81 11.75
C TYR A 77 -3.28 -27.44 12.56
N ASN A 78 -4.19 -26.59 13.02
CA ASN A 78 -5.50 -26.93 13.53
C ASN A 78 -6.59 -26.57 12.51
N ASP A 79 -7.30 -27.58 12.00
CA ASP A 79 -8.30 -27.44 10.95
C ASP A 79 -9.50 -26.57 11.37
N ARG A 80 -10.04 -26.79 12.58
CA ARG A 80 -11.19 -26.02 13.08
C ARG A 80 -10.84 -24.55 13.28
N LEU A 81 -9.65 -24.28 13.85
CA LEU A 81 -9.16 -22.92 14.02
C LEU A 81 -8.92 -22.26 12.66
N PHE A 82 -8.30 -22.98 11.72
CA PHE A 82 -7.99 -22.46 10.40
C PHE A 82 -9.25 -22.06 9.64
N GLN A 83 -10.27 -22.92 9.59
CA GLN A 83 -11.55 -22.60 8.95
C GLN A 83 -12.24 -21.39 9.61
N ARG A 84 -12.20 -21.30 10.94
CA ARG A 84 -12.76 -20.15 11.67
C ARG A 84 -12.07 -18.85 11.29
N VAL A 85 -10.74 -18.85 11.25
CA VAL A 85 -9.92 -17.68 10.88
C VAL A 85 -10.18 -17.29 9.43
N VAL A 86 -10.15 -18.24 8.50
CA VAL A 86 -10.39 -18.00 7.06
C VAL A 86 -11.76 -17.34 6.84
N HIS A 87 -12.79 -17.83 7.53
CA HIS A 87 -14.12 -17.23 7.46
C HIS A 87 -14.20 -15.85 8.11
N ALA A 88 -13.56 -15.66 9.28
CA ALA A 88 -13.49 -14.35 9.93
C ALA A 88 -12.80 -13.30 9.04
N THR A 89 -11.81 -13.71 8.26
CA THR A 89 -11.05 -12.83 7.36
C THR A 89 -11.56 -12.81 5.92
N ALA A 90 -12.70 -13.41 5.60
CA ALA A 90 -13.26 -13.50 4.24
C ALA A 90 -12.30 -14.09 3.18
N LEU A 91 -11.39 -14.98 3.58
CA LEU A 91 -10.46 -15.65 2.65
C LEU A 91 -11.13 -16.81 1.88
N ASP A 92 -12.32 -17.26 2.30
CA ASP A 92 -13.07 -18.33 1.62
C ASP A 92 -13.25 -18.03 0.13
N THR A 93 -13.65 -16.80 -0.19
CA THR A 93 -13.89 -16.37 -1.57
C THR A 93 -12.60 -16.27 -2.39
N ASP A 94 -11.48 -15.92 -1.74
CA ASP A 94 -10.17 -15.88 -2.40
C ASP A 94 -9.69 -17.28 -2.74
N PHE A 95 -9.87 -18.24 -1.83
CA PHE A 95 -9.44 -19.62 -2.04
C PHE A 95 -10.16 -20.30 -3.20
N VAL A 96 -11.41 -19.90 -3.50
CA VAL A 96 -12.12 -20.38 -4.70
C VAL A 96 -11.50 -19.86 -5.99
N GLN A 97 -10.90 -18.66 -5.96
CA GLN A 97 -10.29 -18.04 -7.14
C GLN A 97 -8.83 -18.50 -7.37
N LEU A 98 -8.14 -18.91 -6.30
CA LEU A 98 -6.78 -19.41 -6.38
C LEU A 98 -6.73 -20.84 -6.91
N SER A 99 -5.79 -21.12 -7.81
CA SER A 99 -5.65 -22.42 -8.49
C SER A 99 -5.53 -23.62 -7.54
N HIS A 100 -4.90 -23.44 -6.38
CA HIS A 100 -4.73 -24.49 -5.36
C HIS A 100 -5.29 -24.07 -4.00
N GLY A 101 -6.24 -23.12 -3.98
CA GLY A 101 -6.80 -22.55 -2.76
C GLY A 101 -5.73 -22.11 -1.77
N ALA A 102 -5.86 -22.53 -0.51
CA ALA A 102 -4.90 -22.19 0.56
C ALA A 102 -3.47 -22.75 0.31
N ASN A 103 -3.31 -23.78 -0.52
CA ASN A 103 -1.99 -24.34 -0.83
C ASN A 103 -1.26 -23.60 -1.96
N THR A 104 -1.88 -22.60 -2.57
CA THR A 104 -1.28 -21.79 -3.63
C THR A 104 -0.02 -21.09 -3.13
N LEU A 105 1.09 -21.25 -3.86
CA LEU A 105 2.35 -20.57 -3.61
C LEU A 105 2.27 -19.12 -4.08
N VAL A 106 2.65 -18.18 -3.23
CA VAL A 106 2.43 -16.75 -3.50
C VAL A 106 3.62 -16.08 -4.21
N GLY A 107 4.77 -16.75 -4.28
CA GLY A 107 6.01 -16.19 -4.80
C GLY A 107 6.61 -15.10 -3.91
N ASP A 108 7.71 -14.50 -4.37
CA ASP A 108 8.43 -13.47 -3.60
C ASP A 108 7.56 -12.26 -3.30
N GLN A 109 7.57 -11.81 -2.03
CA GLN A 109 6.75 -10.72 -1.49
C GLN A 109 5.24 -10.83 -1.83
N GLY A 110 4.78 -12.05 -2.09
CA GLY A 110 3.41 -12.34 -2.46
C GLY A 110 2.93 -11.64 -3.73
N VAL A 111 3.78 -11.48 -4.76
CA VAL A 111 3.45 -10.83 -6.04
C VAL A 111 2.15 -11.36 -6.68
N MET A 112 1.76 -12.60 -6.39
CA MET A 112 0.53 -13.21 -6.91
C MET A 112 -0.78 -12.77 -6.22
N LEU A 113 -0.72 -12.01 -5.11
CA LEU A 113 -1.92 -11.53 -4.40
C LEU A 113 -2.14 -10.04 -4.62
N SER A 114 -3.41 -9.64 -4.72
CA SER A 114 -3.79 -8.22 -4.66
C SER A 114 -3.53 -7.63 -3.28
N GLY A 115 -3.44 -6.31 -3.16
CA GLY A 115 -3.22 -5.62 -1.88
C GLY A 115 -4.24 -6.03 -0.80
N GLY A 116 -5.52 -6.10 -1.17
CA GLY A 116 -6.58 -6.53 -0.27
C GLY A 116 -6.47 -7.99 0.16
N GLN A 117 -6.00 -8.88 -0.71
CA GLN A 117 -5.72 -10.28 -0.34
C GLN A 117 -4.54 -10.38 0.62
N LYS A 118 -3.46 -9.61 0.39
CA LYS A 118 -2.33 -9.53 1.32
C LYS A 118 -2.78 -9.06 2.70
N ALA A 119 -3.64 -8.03 2.76
CA ALA A 119 -4.23 -7.53 4.00
C ALA A 119 -5.04 -8.61 4.74
N ARG A 120 -5.90 -9.36 4.04
CA ARG A 120 -6.66 -10.46 4.63
C ARG A 120 -5.79 -11.61 5.13
N VAL A 121 -4.74 -11.98 4.40
CA VAL A 121 -3.77 -12.99 4.85
C VAL A 121 -2.99 -12.53 6.08
N ASN A 122 -2.61 -11.25 6.13
CA ASN A 122 -1.91 -10.68 7.29
C ASN A 122 -2.82 -10.61 8.53
N MET A 123 -4.08 -10.20 8.36
CA MET A 123 -5.09 -10.28 9.42
C MET A 123 -5.28 -11.72 9.89
N ALA A 124 -5.41 -12.69 8.97
CA ALA A 124 -5.58 -14.09 9.29
C ALA A 124 -4.41 -14.65 10.09
N ARG A 125 -3.17 -14.26 9.73
CA ARG A 125 -1.96 -14.59 10.48
C ARG A 125 -2.03 -14.11 11.94
N ALA A 126 -2.50 -12.88 12.17
CA ALA A 126 -2.66 -12.34 13.51
C ALA A 126 -3.74 -13.08 14.32
N LEU A 127 -4.90 -13.37 13.70
CA LEU A 127 -5.98 -14.11 14.37
C LEU A 127 -5.58 -15.55 14.72
N TYR A 128 -4.83 -16.20 13.84
CA TYR A 128 -4.36 -17.58 14.05
C TYR A 128 -3.35 -17.69 15.19
N ARG A 129 -2.60 -16.62 15.46
CA ARG A 129 -1.60 -16.57 16.53
C ARG A 129 -2.23 -16.62 17.93
N ASP A 130 -3.49 -16.19 18.07
CA ASP A 130 -4.27 -16.11 19.31
C ASP A 130 -3.51 -15.43 20.46
N ALA A 131 -3.32 -14.11 20.32
CA ALA A 131 -2.66 -13.28 21.32
C ALA A 131 -3.66 -12.66 22.31
N ASP A 132 -3.15 -11.96 23.32
CA ASP A 132 -3.97 -11.22 24.29
C ASP A 132 -4.24 -9.78 23.82
N ILE A 133 -3.29 -9.21 23.06
CA ILE A 133 -3.28 -7.81 22.61
C ILE A 133 -3.08 -7.75 21.08
N TYR A 134 -3.94 -7.01 20.40
CA TYR A 134 -3.91 -6.81 18.95
C TYR A 134 -3.68 -5.34 18.64
N LEU A 135 -2.56 -5.05 17.96
CA LEU A 135 -2.19 -3.73 17.47
C LEU A 135 -2.39 -3.71 15.96
N LEU A 136 -3.39 -2.97 15.49
CA LEU A 136 -3.85 -2.99 14.11
C LEU A 136 -3.57 -1.63 13.46
N ASP A 137 -2.62 -1.58 12.53
CA ASP A 137 -2.20 -0.35 11.85
C ASP A 137 -2.92 -0.24 10.49
N ASP A 138 -4.11 0.37 10.50
CA ASP A 138 -4.97 0.57 9.33
C ASP A 138 -5.16 -0.67 8.42
N PRO A 139 -5.50 -1.86 8.97
CA PRO A 139 -5.52 -3.12 8.23
C PRO A 139 -6.70 -3.22 7.22
N LEU A 140 -7.60 -2.25 7.22
CA LEU A 140 -8.83 -2.23 6.41
C LEU A 140 -8.74 -1.29 5.20
N SER A 141 -7.64 -0.56 5.05
CA SER A 141 -7.44 0.45 4.00
C SER A 141 -7.31 -0.13 2.59
N ALA A 142 -6.72 -1.33 2.45
CA ALA A 142 -6.45 -1.96 1.16
C ALA A 142 -7.60 -2.83 0.62
N VAL A 143 -8.75 -2.87 1.29
CA VAL A 143 -9.89 -3.71 0.91
C VAL A 143 -11.13 -2.88 0.57
N ASP A 144 -12.00 -3.42 -0.29
CA ASP A 144 -13.27 -2.78 -0.63
C ASP A 144 -14.21 -2.66 0.60
N ALA A 145 -15.20 -1.77 0.50
CA ALA A 145 -16.11 -1.45 1.61
C ALA A 145 -16.91 -2.66 2.15
N LYS A 146 -17.23 -3.64 1.30
CA LYS A 146 -17.97 -4.84 1.74
C LYS A 146 -17.05 -5.75 2.54
N VAL A 147 -15.84 -5.97 2.05
CA VAL A 147 -14.82 -6.77 2.76
C VAL A 147 -14.38 -6.06 4.03
N SER A 148 -14.14 -4.74 4.03
CA SER A 148 -13.75 -3.98 5.22
C SER A 148 -14.78 -4.12 6.33
N LYS A 149 -16.08 -3.99 6.01
CA LYS A 149 -17.17 -4.20 6.95
C LYS A 149 -17.22 -5.64 7.49
N HIS A 150 -17.00 -6.64 6.63
CA HIS A 150 -16.94 -8.04 7.07
C HIS A 150 -15.78 -8.29 8.02
N LEU A 151 -14.58 -7.78 7.70
CA LEU A 151 -13.40 -7.90 8.55
C LEU A 151 -13.65 -7.24 9.90
N PHE A 152 -14.20 -6.03 9.91
CA PHE A 152 -14.50 -5.34 11.15
C PHE A 152 -15.49 -6.12 12.03
N GLU A 153 -16.62 -6.57 11.45
CA GLU A 153 -17.66 -7.27 12.21
C GLU A 153 -17.23 -8.67 12.66
N LYS A 154 -16.60 -9.46 11.77
CA LYS A 154 -16.28 -10.86 12.03
C LYS A 154 -14.93 -11.05 12.72
N SER A 155 -13.90 -10.29 12.33
CA SER A 155 -12.57 -10.38 12.92
C SER A 155 -12.46 -9.50 14.16
N ILE A 156 -12.69 -8.20 14.03
CA ILE A 156 -12.40 -7.26 15.12
C ILE A 156 -13.47 -7.36 16.22
N LYS A 157 -14.75 -7.14 15.90
CA LYS A 157 -15.82 -7.14 16.91
C LYS A 157 -16.14 -8.52 17.47
N LYS A 158 -16.22 -9.54 16.61
CA LYS A 158 -16.66 -10.88 17.04
C LYS A 158 -15.51 -11.79 17.46
N TYR A 159 -14.45 -11.91 16.67
CA TYR A 159 -13.36 -12.84 16.98
C TYR A 159 -12.50 -12.32 18.14
N LEU A 160 -12.22 -11.01 18.18
CA LEU A 160 -11.39 -10.37 19.21
C LEU A 160 -12.19 -9.77 20.37
N HIS A 161 -13.46 -10.15 20.55
CA HIS A 161 -14.39 -9.56 21.51
C HIS A 161 -13.93 -9.59 22.98
N ASP A 162 -13.05 -10.52 23.35
CA ASP A 162 -12.52 -10.75 24.69
C ASP A 162 -11.04 -10.33 24.81
N LYS A 163 -10.45 -9.78 23.74
CA LYS A 163 -9.04 -9.37 23.66
C LYS A 163 -8.90 -7.86 23.77
N ILE A 164 -7.68 -7.38 23.99
CA ILE A 164 -7.37 -5.94 23.85
C ILE A 164 -7.14 -5.67 22.37
N CYS A 165 -7.90 -4.75 21.77
CA CYS A 165 -7.74 -4.38 20.37
C CYS A 165 -7.50 -2.87 20.23
N ILE A 166 -6.33 -2.49 19.72
CA ILE A 166 -5.99 -1.10 19.39
C ILE A 166 -6.00 -0.98 17.87
N LEU A 167 -6.97 -0.25 17.33
CA LEU A 167 -7.18 -0.05 15.90
C LEU A 167 -6.82 1.38 15.51
N VAL A 168 -5.69 1.53 14.80
CA VAL A 168 -5.45 2.74 14.02
C VAL A 168 -6.27 2.63 12.74
N THR A 169 -7.07 3.66 12.43
CA THR A 169 -7.81 3.68 11.17
C THR A 169 -8.11 5.10 10.70
N HIS A 170 -8.21 5.26 9.39
CA HIS A 170 -8.76 6.44 8.74
C HIS A 170 -10.25 6.29 8.41
N GLN A 171 -10.90 5.19 8.77
CA GLN A 171 -12.30 4.92 8.44
C GLN A 171 -13.24 5.27 9.60
N ILE A 172 -13.92 6.42 9.50
CA ILE A 172 -14.84 6.95 10.53
C ILE A 172 -15.96 5.97 10.90
N GLN A 173 -16.46 5.24 9.92
CA GLN A 173 -17.62 4.35 10.09
C GLN A 173 -17.43 3.29 11.18
N PHE A 174 -16.19 2.97 11.55
CA PHE A 174 -15.86 1.98 12.58
C PHE A 174 -15.67 2.58 13.98
N LEU A 175 -15.66 3.91 14.10
CA LEU A 175 -15.41 4.59 15.38
C LEU A 175 -16.59 4.47 16.34
N GLN A 176 -17.81 4.34 15.83
CA GLN A 176 -19.03 4.25 16.62
C GLN A 176 -19.08 3.01 17.53
N ASP A 177 -18.41 1.93 17.12
CA ASP A 177 -18.36 0.67 17.85
C ASP A 177 -17.19 0.58 18.85
N SER A 178 -16.35 1.62 18.91
CA SER A 178 -15.18 1.63 19.80
C SER A 178 -15.56 2.04 21.22
N LYS A 179 -14.91 1.43 22.21
CA LYS A 179 -15.08 1.79 23.62
C LYS A 179 -14.50 3.17 23.91
N LYS A 180 -13.33 3.46 23.34
CA LYS A 180 -12.63 4.74 23.45
C LYS A 180 -12.01 5.08 22.10
N ILE A 181 -12.02 6.37 21.78
CA ILE A 181 -11.34 6.95 20.62
C ILE A 181 -10.26 7.87 21.16
N ILE A 182 -9.04 7.73 20.64
CA ILE A 182 -7.91 8.59 20.91
C ILE A 182 -7.65 9.43 19.65
N VAL A 183 -7.68 10.74 19.81
CA VAL A 183 -7.37 11.70 18.74
C VAL A 183 -5.93 12.17 18.93
N LEU A 184 -5.07 11.83 17.96
CA LEU A 184 -3.69 12.26 17.90
C LEU A 184 -3.50 13.39 16.90
N ASP A 185 -2.84 14.46 17.32
CA ASP A 185 -2.36 15.51 16.44
C ASP A 185 -0.93 15.90 16.81
N ASN A 186 -0.08 16.08 15.79
CA ASN A 186 1.32 16.49 15.96
C ASN A 186 2.12 15.70 17.04
N GLY A 187 1.82 14.40 17.20
CA GLY A 187 2.46 13.53 18.17
C GLY A 187 1.89 13.59 19.59
N GLU A 188 0.85 14.39 19.85
CA GLU A 188 0.24 14.55 21.16
C GLU A 188 -1.20 14.01 21.18
N MET A 189 -1.62 13.49 22.34
CA MET A 189 -3.01 13.12 22.58
C MET A 189 -3.82 14.38 22.86
N ILE A 190 -4.59 14.83 21.87
CA ILE A 190 -5.47 15.99 22.02
C ILE A 190 -6.71 15.63 22.83
N GLN A 191 -7.27 14.44 22.58
CA GLN A 191 -8.51 14.02 23.21
C GLN A 191 -8.66 12.51 23.31
N ILE A 192 -9.41 12.09 24.32
CA ILE A 192 -9.83 10.72 24.54
C ILE A 192 -11.28 10.71 25.04
N GLY A 193 -12.12 9.85 24.48
CA GLY A 193 -13.53 9.75 24.87
C GLY A 193 -14.30 8.74 24.03
N THR A 194 -15.60 8.62 24.31
CA THR A 194 -16.51 7.86 23.44
C THR A 194 -16.84 8.65 22.17
N TYR A 195 -17.40 7.97 21.15
CA TYR A 195 -17.83 8.64 19.93
C TYR A 195 -18.82 9.79 20.18
N GLU A 196 -19.77 9.59 21.09
CA GLU A 196 -20.77 10.61 21.44
C GLU A 196 -20.15 11.81 22.17
N GLU A 197 -19.25 11.56 23.11
CA GLU A 197 -18.53 12.62 23.82
C GLU A 197 -17.69 13.47 22.86
N LEU A 198 -16.95 12.83 21.95
CA LEU A 198 -16.12 13.55 20.99
C LEU A 198 -16.94 14.36 20.00
N LEU A 199 -18.10 13.85 19.55
CA LEU A 199 -18.99 14.59 18.67
C LEU A 199 -19.55 15.87 19.31
N VAL A 200 -19.87 15.82 20.61
CA VAL A 200 -20.49 16.96 21.32
C VAL A 200 -19.45 17.99 21.76
N PHE A 201 -18.30 17.53 22.25
CA PHE A 201 -17.35 18.40 22.96
C PHE A 201 -16.14 18.83 22.13
N SER A 202 -16.01 18.38 20.88
CA SER A 202 -14.80 18.61 20.08
C SER A 202 -15.08 19.14 18.69
N SER A 203 -14.80 20.43 18.49
CA SER A 203 -14.73 21.03 17.15
C SER A 203 -13.60 20.42 16.31
N THR A 204 -12.48 20.03 16.95
CA THR A 204 -11.34 19.39 16.28
C THR A 204 -11.69 18.01 15.74
N PHE A 205 -12.44 17.20 16.52
CA PHE A 205 -12.94 15.92 16.04
C PHE A 205 -13.90 16.11 14.87
N ALA A 206 -14.84 17.05 14.97
CA ALA A 206 -15.78 17.33 13.88
C ALA A 206 -15.07 17.75 12.57
N GLN A 207 -14.06 18.62 12.66
CA GLN A 207 -13.22 19.00 11.50
C GLN A 207 -12.47 17.79 10.92
N LEU A 208 -11.87 16.96 11.78
CA LEU A 208 -11.19 15.75 11.34
C LEU A 208 -12.16 14.77 10.64
N LEU A 209 -13.41 14.68 11.11
CA LEU A 209 -14.42 13.87 10.45
C LEU A 209 -14.78 14.42 9.06
N GLU A 210 -14.89 15.74 8.92
CA GLU A 210 -15.13 16.38 7.62
C GLU A 210 -13.96 16.13 6.65
N ASP A 211 -12.72 16.33 7.08
CA ASP A 211 -11.52 16.13 6.28
C ASP A 211 -11.39 14.67 5.81
N ILE A 212 -11.60 13.72 6.71
CA ILE A 212 -11.56 12.29 6.37
C ILE A 212 -12.69 11.92 5.40
N ASN A 213 -13.90 12.47 5.57
CA ASN A 213 -15.01 12.22 4.65
C ASN A 213 -14.73 12.79 3.25
N GLN A 214 -14.14 13.99 3.15
CA GLN A 214 -13.76 14.59 1.86
C GLN A 214 -12.72 13.73 1.13
N HIS A 215 -11.67 13.28 1.83
CA HIS A 215 -10.67 12.40 1.24
C HIS A 215 -11.23 11.05 0.76
N GLN A 216 -12.21 10.48 1.47
CA GLN A 216 -12.89 9.26 1.02
C GLN A 216 -13.71 9.48 -0.26
N GLN A 217 -14.36 10.65 -0.39
CA GLN A 217 -15.14 11.00 -1.59
C GLN A 217 -14.26 11.29 -2.80
N GLU A 218 -13.10 11.93 -2.61
CA GLU A 218 -12.12 12.17 -3.68
C GLU A 218 -11.53 10.86 -4.22
N GLN A 219 -11.20 9.90 -3.34
CA GLN A 219 -10.71 8.59 -3.76
C GLN A 219 -11.77 7.80 -4.56
N GLN A 220 -13.05 7.92 -4.17
CA GLN A 220 -14.15 7.30 -4.91
C GLN A 220 -14.41 7.98 -6.26
N SER A 221 -14.37 9.31 -6.34
CA SER A 221 -14.60 10.04 -7.60
C SER A 221 -13.50 9.80 -8.64
N ILE A 222 -12.24 9.71 -8.21
CA ILE A 222 -11.10 9.36 -9.08
C ILE A 222 -11.29 7.96 -9.70
N SER A 223 -11.72 6.98 -8.89
CA SER A 223 -11.99 5.61 -9.37
C SER A 223 -13.15 5.51 -10.36
N LEU A 224 -14.14 6.42 -10.26
CA LEU A 224 -15.29 6.48 -11.16
C LEU A 224 -14.93 7.16 -12.49
N SER A 225 -14.10 8.21 -12.47
CA SER A 225 -13.62 8.88 -13.70
C SER A 225 -12.75 7.96 -14.57
N ASP A 226 -11.94 7.10 -13.96
CA ASP A 226 -11.13 6.12 -14.70
C ASP A 226 -12.01 5.06 -15.39
N GLN A 227 -13.12 4.65 -14.76
CA GLN A 227 -14.08 3.73 -15.36
C GLN A 227 -14.91 4.38 -16.48
N GLN A 228 -15.25 5.67 -16.37
CA GLN A 228 -16.04 6.38 -17.38
C GLN A 228 -15.28 6.52 -18.72
N SER A 229 -13.96 6.72 -18.67
CA SER A 229 -13.10 6.78 -19.87
C SER A 229 -13.04 5.46 -20.66
N ILE A 230 -13.22 4.33 -19.97
CA ILE A 230 -13.23 2.99 -20.58
C ILE A 230 -14.60 2.72 -21.23
N VAL A 231 -15.70 3.16 -20.62
CA VAL A 231 -17.07 2.97 -21.14
C VAL A 231 -17.32 3.84 -22.39
N ASP A 232 -16.79 5.07 -22.42
CA ASP A 232 -16.89 5.95 -23.59
C ASP A 232 -16.05 5.46 -24.78
N SER A 233 -14.99 4.70 -24.52
CA SER A 233 -14.17 4.05 -25.56
C SER A 233 -14.86 2.81 -26.16
N ILE A 234 -15.74 2.14 -25.42
CA ILE A 234 -16.47 0.93 -25.86
C ILE A 234 -17.73 1.30 -26.66
N ASN A 235 -18.33 2.47 -26.41
CA ASN A 235 -19.55 2.90 -27.09
C ASN A 235 -19.34 3.41 -28.52
N SER A 236 -18.10 3.53 -29.01
CA SER A 236 -17.82 3.96 -30.39
C SER A 236 -17.76 2.83 -31.43
N GLU A 237 -17.85 1.55 -31.03
CA GLU A 237 -17.82 0.40 -31.96
C GLU A 237 -19.11 -0.45 -32.03
N LYS A 238 -20.16 -0.16 -31.24
CA LYS A 238 -21.44 -0.88 -31.34
C LYS A 238 -22.51 -0.05 -32.07
N ASN A 239 -22.39 0.00 -33.39
CA ASN A 239 -23.52 0.27 -34.29
C ASN A 239 -23.51 -0.78 -35.41
N LYS A 240 -23.94 -2.01 -35.07
CA LYS A 240 -24.60 -3.00 -35.94
C LYS A 240 -24.87 -4.28 -35.13
N ALA A 241 -26.08 -4.82 -35.31
CA ALA A 241 -26.63 -6.09 -34.82
C ALA A 241 -27.26 -6.09 -33.41
N ASP A 242 -28.58 -5.92 -33.42
CA ASP A 242 -29.67 -6.66 -32.77
C ASP A 242 -29.58 -7.10 -31.29
N GLU A 243 -30.70 -6.84 -30.61
CA GLU A 243 -31.06 -7.20 -29.24
C GLU A 243 -31.02 -8.72 -29.01
N GLU A 244 -30.33 -9.16 -27.94
CA GLU A 244 -30.85 -10.12 -26.95
C GLU A 244 -29.88 -10.27 -25.75
N ASP A 245 -30.48 -10.50 -24.58
CA ASP A 245 -29.91 -10.92 -23.29
C ASP A 245 -29.11 -9.94 -22.40
N ILE A 246 -29.89 -9.29 -21.53
CA ILE A 246 -29.51 -8.77 -20.22
C ILE A 246 -29.20 -9.96 -19.28
N ASN A 247 -27.94 -10.14 -18.91
CA ASN A 247 -27.45 -10.45 -17.55
C ASN A 247 -26.06 -11.09 -17.59
N LYS A 248 -25.03 -10.33 -17.21
CA LYS A 248 -23.91 -10.78 -16.36
C LYS A 248 -22.99 -9.60 -16.01
N LEU A 249 -22.97 -9.27 -14.72
CA LEU A 249 -22.03 -8.38 -14.04
C LEU A 249 -20.57 -8.68 -14.42
N PRO A 250 -19.71 -7.68 -14.68
CA PRO A 250 -18.30 -7.94 -14.97
C PRO A 250 -17.51 -8.28 -13.70
N LYS A 251 -16.71 -9.34 -13.81
CA LYS A 251 -15.62 -9.66 -12.88
C LYS A 251 -14.51 -8.62 -13.08
N ASN A 252 -14.22 -7.85 -12.04
CA ASN A 252 -13.03 -7.02 -11.97
C ASN A 252 -11.79 -7.93 -11.88
N LEU A 253 -11.06 -8.03 -12.99
CA LEU A 253 -9.71 -8.58 -13.07
C LEU A 253 -8.79 -7.40 -13.30
N GLU A 254 -8.05 -7.00 -12.27
CA GLU A 254 -6.84 -6.18 -12.44
C GLU A 254 -5.78 -7.06 -13.10
N THR A 255 -5.84 -7.21 -14.43
CA THR A 255 -4.69 -7.65 -15.18
C THR A 255 -3.80 -6.44 -15.41
N LYS A 256 -2.72 -6.35 -14.64
CA LYS A 256 -1.51 -5.65 -15.08
C LYS A 256 -1.07 -6.35 -16.38
N GLN A 257 -1.47 -5.81 -17.52
CA GLN A 257 -1.05 -6.34 -18.81
C GLN A 257 0.43 -5.99 -18.99
N GLU A 258 1.30 -6.96 -18.76
CA GLU A 258 2.61 -6.98 -19.39
C GLU A 258 2.39 -7.33 -20.87
N GLY A 259 2.49 -6.32 -21.72
CA GLY A 259 2.29 -6.43 -23.16
C GLY A 259 2.45 -5.07 -23.83
N THR A 260 3.02 -5.05 -25.03
CA THR A 260 3.41 -3.85 -25.78
C THR A 260 2.39 -2.72 -25.70
N VAL A 261 2.76 -1.63 -25.03
CA VAL A 261 1.92 -0.43 -24.94
C VAL A 261 1.66 0.10 -26.34
N ASN A 262 0.39 0.36 -26.65
CA ASN A 262 -0.03 0.87 -27.95
C ASN A 262 0.65 2.22 -28.24
N LEU A 263 1.18 2.42 -29.45
CA LEU A 263 1.91 3.63 -29.86
C LEU A 263 1.10 4.91 -29.63
N ASN A 264 -0.24 4.82 -29.67
CA ASN A 264 -1.12 5.94 -29.35
C ASN A 264 -0.95 6.46 -27.92
N VAL A 265 -0.63 5.61 -26.94
CA VAL A 265 -0.39 6.03 -25.55
C VAL A 265 0.86 6.90 -25.45
N TYR A 266 1.91 6.55 -26.21
CA TYR A 266 3.12 7.38 -26.30
C TYR A 266 2.85 8.73 -26.95
N VAL A 267 2.02 8.76 -28.00
CA VAL A 267 1.61 10.00 -28.67
C VAL A 267 0.79 10.88 -27.71
N SER A 268 -0.15 10.32 -26.96
CA SER A 268 -0.93 11.05 -25.95
C SER A 268 -0.06 11.63 -24.83
N TYR A 269 0.93 10.88 -24.33
CA TYR A 269 1.90 11.39 -23.36
C TYR A 269 2.78 12.52 -23.93
N LEU A 270 3.23 12.39 -25.17
CA LEU A 270 4.03 13.42 -25.85
C LEU A 270 3.21 14.69 -26.14
N GLN A 271 1.92 14.54 -26.45
CA GLN A 271 1.01 15.65 -26.71
C GLN A 271 0.60 16.37 -25.43
N ALA A 272 0.48 15.67 -24.29
CA ALA A 272 0.14 16.27 -23.00
C ALA A 272 1.33 16.97 -22.31
N GLY A 273 2.57 16.52 -22.54
CA GLY A 273 3.76 17.06 -21.88
C GLY A 273 4.43 18.21 -22.61
N VAL A 274 5.12 17.91 -23.72
CA VAL A 274 6.11 18.82 -24.35
C VAL A 274 5.67 19.28 -25.75
N GLY A 275 4.59 18.70 -26.29
CA GLY A 275 4.15 18.92 -27.65
C GLY A 275 5.03 18.17 -28.65
N VAL A 276 4.41 17.51 -29.62
CA VAL A 276 5.08 16.57 -30.55
C VAL A 276 6.23 17.24 -31.33
N ILE A 277 6.06 18.50 -31.71
CA ILE A 277 7.06 19.27 -32.48
C ILE A 277 8.33 19.51 -31.65
N LEU A 278 8.17 19.87 -30.37
CA LEU A 278 9.29 20.22 -29.49
C LEU A 278 10.04 18.95 -29.07
N GLY A 279 9.33 17.83 -28.88
CA GLY A 279 9.93 16.51 -28.69
C GLY A 279 10.78 16.05 -29.87
N LEU A 280 10.29 16.20 -31.11
CA LEU A 280 11.07 15.88 -32.31
C LEU A 280 12.32 16.75 -32.45
N LEU A 281 12.22 18.04 -32.11
CA LEU A 281 13.34 18.97 -32.16
C LEU A 281 14.45 18.56 -31.17
N LEU A 282 14.10 18.14 -29.95
CA LEU A 282 15.06 17.64 -28.96
C LEU A 282 15.73 16.33 -29.40
N ILE A 283 15.00 15.42 -30.05
CA ILE A 283 15.57 14.18 -30.61
C ILE A 283 16.59 14.51 -31.71
N ILE A 284 16.28 15.47 -32.58
CA ILE A 284 17.21 15.91 -33.64
C ILE A 284 18.47 16.54 -33.04
N ILE A 285 18.34 17.39 -32.01
CA ILE A 285 19.49 18.02 -31.34
C ILE A 285 20.39 16.97 -30.67
N THR A 286 19.79 16.02 -29.95
CA THR A 286 20.55 14.98 -29.25
C THR A 286 21.23 14.00 -30.21
N PHE A 287 20.59 13.65 -31.32
CA PHE A 287 21.24 12.84 -32.35
C PHE A 287 22.34 13.61 -33.09
N GLY A 288 22.12 14.90 -33.37
CA GLY A 288 23.13 15.77 -33.96
C GLY A 288 24.37 15.94 -33.08
N SER A 289 24.18 16.12 -31.77
CA SER A 289 25.30 16.25 -30.82
C SER A 289 26.12 14.96 -30.73
N GLN A 290 25.46 13.79 -30.75
CA GLN A 290 26.15 12.49 -30.78
C GLN A 290 27.06 12.33 -32.01
N GLN A 291 26.61 12.76 -33.19
CA GLN A 291 27.44 12.67 -34.41
C GLN A 291 28.63 13.63 -34.39
N VAL A 292 28.46 14.83 -33.82
CA VAL A 292 29.59 15.78 -33.70
C VAL A 292 30.65 15.24 -32.74
N ILE A 293 30.22 14.65 -31.62
CA ILE A 293 31.13 14.07 -30.63
C ILE A 293 31.91 12.89 -31.23
N SER A 294 31.26 12.03 -32.03
CA SER A 294 31.93 10.87 -32.64
C SER A 294 32.97 11.26 -33.71
N ILE A 295 32.68 12.28 -34.51
CA ILE A 295 33.63 12.83 -35.49
C ILE A 295 34.83 13.43 -34.75
N TYR A 296 34.58 14.19 -33.68
CA TYR A 296 35.63 14.79 -32.86
C TYR A 296 36.52 13.73 -32.21
N SER A 297 35.95 12.69 -31.61
CA SER A 297 36.73 11.61 -31.00
C SER A 297 37.61 10.88 -32.00
N ASN A 298 37.08 10.62 -33.21
CA ASN A 298 37.84 9.96 -34.27
C ASN A 298 38.97 10.85 -34.81
N TRP A 299 38.73 12.15 -34.98
CA TRP A 299 39.77 13.10 -35.37
C TRP A 299 40.89 13.19 -34.33
N TRP A 300 40.53 13.27 -33.04
CA TRP A 300 41.49 13.29 -31.94
C TRP A 300 42.35 12.02 -31.88
N LEU A 301 41.72 10.84 -32.01
CA LEU A 301 42.42 9.55 -32.06
C LEU A 301 43.41 9.47 -33.24
N ALA A 302 43.00 9.96 -34.42
CA ALA A 302 43.88 10.00 -35.59
C ALA A 302 45.09 10.94 -35.39
N ALA A 303 44.88 12.11 -34.78
CA ALA A 303 45.95 13.04 -34.47
C ALA A 303 46.94 12.44 -33.46
N TRP A 304 46.44 11.80 -32.41
CA TRP A 304 47.25 11.16 -31.37
C TRP A 304 48.04 9.96 -31.91
N SER A 305 47.40 9.10 -32.73
CA SER A 305 48.07 7.97 -33.40
C SER A 305 49.20 8.43 -34.34
N ASN A 306 49.02 9.54 -35.05
CA ASN A 306 50.05 10.09 -35.91
C ASN A 306 51.24 10.68 -35.12
N ASP A 307 50.98 11.30 -33.97
CA ASP A 307 52.06 11.82 -33.11
C ASP A 307 52.87 10.66 -32.49
N GLU A 308 52.22 9.59 -32.07
CA GLU A 308 52.89 8.39 -31.54
C GLU A 308 53.71 7.66 -32.61
N SER A 309 53.20 7.60 -33.84
CA SER A 309 53.93 7.03 -34.99
C SER A 309 55.18 7.85 -35.34
N ARG A 310 55.09 9.19 -35.25
CA ARG A 310 56.23 10.10 -35.45
C ARG A 310 57.27 9.97 -34.35
N ARG A 311 56.86 9.83 -33.08
CA ARG A 311 57.76 9.58 -31.95
C ARG A 311 58.48 8.25 -32.09
N SER A 312 57.75 7.21 -32.50
CA SER A 312 58.33 5.89 -32.78
C SER A 312 59.37 5.96 -33.90
N GLN A 313 59.09 6.57 -35.05
CA GLN A 313 60.06 6.74 -36.14
C GLN A 313 61.30 7.55 -35.74
N ASN A 314 61.14 8.63 -34.97
CA ASN A 314 62.27 9.42 -34.48
C ASN A 314 63.13 8.63 -33.47
N SER A 315 62.53 7.76 -32.65
CA SER A 315 63.27 6.90 -31.72
C SER A 315 64.11 5.83 -32.45
N THR A 316 63.62 5.26 -33.55
CA THR A 316 64.35 4.27 -34.35
C THR A 316 65.53 4.91 -35.09
N ASN A 317 65.36 6.12 -35.63
CA ASN A 317 66.44 6.84 -36.33
C ASN A 317 67.57 7.32 -35.39
N CYS A 318 67.30 7.51 -34.10
CA CYS A 318 68.32 7.86 -33.10
C CYS A 318 69.16 6.67 -32.62
N MET A 319 68.70 5.42 -32.80
CA MET A 319 69.47 4.20 -32.46
C MET A 319 70.40 3.72 -33.58
N SER A 320 70.36 4.35 -34.76
CA SER A 320 71.13 3.95 -35.95
C SER A 320 72.31 4.88 -36.28
N ILE A 321 72.82 5.64 -35.31
CA ILE A 321 74.09 6.40 -35.38
C ILE A 321 75.06 5.78 -34.38
#